data_AF-A0A1W9HSH9-F1
#
_entry.id   AF-A0A1W9HSH9-F1
#
_cell.length_a   1.000
_cell.length_b   1.000
_cell.length_c   1.000
_cell.angle_alpha   90.00
_cell.angle_beta   90.00
_cell.angle_gamma   90.00
#
_symmetry.space_group_name_H-M   'P 1'
#
loop_
_entity.id
_entity.type
_entity.pdbx_description
1 polymer ?
#
loop_
_entity_poly.entity_id
_entity_poly.type
_entity_poly.pdbx_seq_one_letter_code
_entity_poly.pdbx_strand_id
1 'polypeptide(L)'
;MGSPKRKIKNFVIAPGFQFRFSLYFVLMGVSVIGVFISQIFIKIEELKTKVAIVPEIKFTDQYAIVSGLDYIMVKAVVTVFSYALFCLIFSIVVSHRIAGPMLVINRYIRDLIDGRFDVPRGLRKSDELSSVMDNLKELEQVLKQKKS
;
A
#
# COMPACT_ATOMS: atom_id res chain seq x y z
N MET A 1 10.69 -32.69 17.97
CA MET A 1 11.07 -31.25 17.89
C MET A 1 10.06 -30.53 17.02
N GLY A 2 8.97 -30.01 17.61
CA GLY A 2 7.95 -29.25 16.89
C GLY A 2 8.32 -27.78 16.88
N SER A 3 8.52 -27.22 15.69
CA SER A 3 8.75 -25.78 15.49
C SER A 3 7.56 -24.98 16.03
N PRO A 4 7.78 -23.93 16.85
CA PRO A 4 6.68 -23.20 17.44
C PRO A 4 5.94 -22.44 16.34
N LYS A 5 4.67 -22.83 16.12
CA LYS A 5 3.73 -22.12 15.22
C LYS A 5 3.69 -20.64 15.64
N ARG A 6 4.34 -19.77 14.85
CA ARG A 6 4.31 -18.32 15.06
C ARG A 6 2.86 -17.86 14.91
N LYS A 7 2.23 -17.51 16.04
CA LYS A 7 0.84 -17.01 16.08
C LYS A 7 0.79 -15.67 15.35
N ILE A 8 0.00 -15.61 14.29
CA ILE A 8 -0.28 -14.42 13.45
C ILE A 8 -0.81 -13.23 14.29
N LYS A 9 -1.30 -13.52 15.50
CA LYS A 9 -1.82 -12.54 16.47
C LYS A 9 -0.82 -11.49 16.98
N ASN A 10 0.46 -11.57 16.66
CA ASN A 10 1.45 -10.56 17.06
C ASN A 10 1.81 -9.54 15.95
N PHE A 11 1.05 -9.51 14.85
CA PHE A 11 1.34 -8.63 13.71
C PHE A 11 0.75 -7.21 13.84
N VAL A 12 -0.14 -6.99 14.82
CA VAL A 12 -0.77 -5.69 15.11
C VAL A 12 -0.13 -5.10 16.36
N ILE A 13 1.00 -4.40 16.17
CA ILE A 13 1.77 -3.84 17.28
C ILE A 13 1.40 -2.35 17.52
N ALA A 14 0.70 -1.69 16.57
CA ALA A 14 0.13 -0.34 16.73
C ALA A 14 -1.14 -0.16 15.85
N PRO A 15 -2.33 -0.60 16.31
CA PRO A 15 -3.53 -0.66 15.48
C PRO A 15 -4.00 0.71 14.96
N GLY A 16 -3.78 1.80 15.72
CA GLY A 16 -4.35 3.11 15.37
C GLY A 16 -3.73 3.77 14.14
N PHE A 17 -2.39 3.80 14.05
CA PHE A 17 -1.70 4.47 12.95
C PHE A 17 -1.75 3.64 11.65
N GLN A 18 -1.55 2.32 11.77
CA GLN A 18 -1.61 1.39 10.63
C GLN A 18 -3.00 1.37 9.99
N PHE A 19 -4.06 1.38 10.81
CA PHE A 19 -5.43 1.38 10.30
C PHE A 19 -5.78 2.67 9.57
N ARG A 20 -5.40 3.83 10.11
CA ARG A 20 -5.66 5.14 9.47
C ARG A 20 -4.94 5.24 8.12
N PHE A 21 -3.65 4.91 8.09
CA PHE A 21 -2.87 4.99 6.84
C PHE A 21 -3.40 4.01 5.78
N SER A 22 -3.66 2.76 6.17
CA SER A 22 -4.23 1.75 5.26
C SER A 22 -5.61 2.15 4.76
N LEU A 23 -6.47 2.69 5.64
CA LEU A 23 -7.81 3.16 5.27
C LEU A 23 -7.75 4.30 4.23
N TYR A 24 -6.88 5.29 4.43
CA TYR A 24 -6.71 6.37 3.44
C TYR A 24 -6.21 5.84 2.10
N PHE A 25 -5.27 4.89 2.11
CA PHE A 25 -4.72 4.31 0.90
C PHE A 25 -5.76 3.49 0.12
N VAL A 26 -6.60 2.72 0.82
CA VAL A 26 -7.70 1.96 0.23
C VAL A 26 -8.77 2.89 -0.33
N LEU A 27 -9.21 3.89 0.43
CA LEU A 27 -10.21 4.87 -0.05
C LEU A 27 -9.74 5.62 -1.29
N MET A 28 -8.48 6.07 -1.28
CA MET A 28 -7.88 6.73 -2.44
C MET A 28 -7.81 5.78 -3.63
N GLY A 29 -7.35 4.54 -3.43
CA GLY A 29 -7.27 3.53 -4.47
C GLY A 29 -8.64 3.25 -5.12
N VAL A 30 -9.65 2.94 -4.31
CA VAL A 30 -11.03 2.67 -4.77
C VAL A 30 -11.60 3.86 -5.53
N SER A 31 -11.37 5.09 -5.05
CA SER A 31 -11.85 6.31 -5.70
C SER A 31 -11.24 6.49 -7.09
N VAL A 32 -9.90 6.35 -7.21
CA VAL A 32 -9.20 6.49 -8.50
C VAL A 32 -9.66 5.40 -9.47
N ILE A 33 -9.72 4.15 -9.02
CA ILE A 33 -10.16 3.01 -9.85
C ILE A 33 -11.60 3.19 -10.33
N GLY A 34 -12.50 3.60 -9.43
CA GLY A 34 -13.91 3.83 -9.78
C GLY A 34 -14.09 4.91 -10.84
N VAL A 35 -13.34 6.02 -10.72
CA VAL A 35 -13.35 7.09 -11.73
C VAL A 35 -12.83 6.58 -13.08
N PHE A 36 -11.69 5.86 -13.11
CA PHE A 36 -11.13 5.31 -14.34
C PHE A 36 -12.08 4.33 -15.03
N ILE A 37 -12.67 3.40 -14.28
CA ILE A 37 -13.64 2.44 -14.83
C ILE A 37 -14.87 3.17 -15.40
N SER A 38 -15.38 4.18 -14.69
CA SER A 38 -16.51 4.99 -15.16
C SER A 38 -16.21 5.70 -16.48
N GLN A 39 -15.02 6.31 -16.62
CA GLN A 39 -14.62 6.98 -17.86
C GLN A 39 -14.52 6.00 -19.05
N ILE A 40 -13.94 4.82 -18.83
CA ILE A 40 -13.84 3.77 -19.85
C ILE A 40 -15.23 3.32 -20.28
N PHE A 41 -16.12 3.08 -19.32
CA PHE A 41 -17.48 2.64 -19.59
C PHE A 41 -18.26 3.65 -20.44
N ILE A 42 -18.23 4.93 -20.09
CA ILE A 42 -18.88 6.00 -20.85
C ILE A 42 -18.37 6.06 -22.29
N LYS A 43 -17.04 5.95 -22.50
CA LYS A 43 -16.46 5.98 -23.84
C LYS A 43 -16.78 4.77 -24.69
N ILE A 44 -16.86 3.58 -24.10
CA ILE A 44 -17.24 2.38 -24.83
C ILE A 44 -18.72 2.45 -25.28
N GLU A 45 -19.63 2.91 -24.42
CA GLU A 45 -21.03 3.11 -24.80
C GLU A 45 -21.19 4.15 -25.91
N GLU A 46 -20.42 5.25 -25.85
CA GLU A 46 -20.38 6.25 -26.91
C GLU A 46 -19.92 5.65 -28.25
N LEU A 47 -18.89 4.80 -28.23
CA LEU A 47 -18.38 4.13 -29.43
C LEU A 47 -19.37 3.11 -29.99
N LYS A 48 -20.03 2.30 -29.14
CA LYS A 48 -21.07 1.36 -29.57
C LYS A 48 -22.22 2.06 -30.28
N THR A 49 -22.66 3.19 -29.72
CA THR A 49 -23.75 4.01 -30.30
C THR A 49 -23.32 4.59 -31.65
N LYS A 50 -22.09 5.10 -31.75
CA LYS A 50 -21.55 5.63 -33.01
C LYS A 50 -21.44 4.56 -34.09
N VAL A 51 -20.98 3.35 -33.76
CA VAL A 51 -20.90 2.24 -34.73
C VAL A 51 -22.29 1.83 -35.21
N ALA A 52 -23.31 1.89 -34.36
CA ALA A 52 -24.67 1.48 -34.72
C ALA A 52 -25.40 2.39 -35.72
N ILE A 53 -24.93 3.64 -35.88
CA ILE A 53 -25.54 4.62 -36.79
C ILE A 53 -24.77 4.79 -38.11
N VAL A 54 -23.59 4.16 -38.27
CA VAL A 54 -22.81 4.27 -39.51
C VAL A 54 -23.50 3.43 -40.60
N PRO A 55 -24.06 4.05 -41.66
CA PRO A 55 -24.88 3.34 -42.65
C PRO A 55 -24.11 2.32 -43.51
N GLU A 56 -22.78 2.45 -43.59
CA GLU A 56 -21.91 1.60 -44.41
C GLU A 56 -21.44 0.33 -43.72
N ILE A 57 -21.61 0.20 -42.39
CA ILE A 57 -21.12 -0.97 -41.66
C ILE A 57 -22.16 -2.08 -41.75
N LYS A 58 -21.78 -3.21 -42.36
CA LYS A 58 -22.62 -4.41 -42.38
C LYS A 58 -22.83 -4.93 -40.96
N PHE A 59 -23.99 -5.50 -40.68
CA PHE A 59 -24.32 -6.09 -39.36
C PHE A 59 -23.23 -7.03 -38.82
N THR A 60 -22.59 -7.82 -39.68
CA THR A 60 -21.49 -8.72 -39.31
C THR A 60 -20.26 -7.98 -38.80
N ASP A 61 -19.90 -6.87 -39.45
CA ASP A 61 -18.74 -6.04 -39.08
C ASP A 61 -19.05 -5.24 -37.81
N GLN A 62 -20.28 -4.75 -37.68
CA GLN A 62 -20.77 -4.07 -36.46
C GLN A 62 -20.70 -5.01 -35.24
N TYR A 63 -21.12 -6.26 -35.37
CA TYR A 63 -21.04 -7.25 -34.29
C TYR A 63 -19.59 -7.56 -33.91
N ALA A 64 -18.70 -7.70 -34.89
CA ALA A 64 -17.27 -7.90 -34.64
C ALA A 64 -16.62 -6.72 -33.90
N ILE A 65 -17.01 -5.49 -34.23
CA ILE A 65 -16.52 -4.27 -33.55
C ILE A 65 -17.03 -4.22 -32.11
N VAL A 66 -18.33 -4.42 -31.88
CA VAL A 66 -18.92 -4.35 -30.53
C VAL A 66 -18.34 -5.44 -29.62
N SER A 67 -18.20 -6.67 -30.10
CA SER A 67 -17.57 -7.76 -29.33
C SER A 67 -16.08 -7.51 -29.06
N GLY A 68 -15.37 -6.86 -29.98
CA GLY A 68 -14.00 -6.38 -29.75
C GLY A 68 -13.92 -5.32 -28.65
N LEU A 69 -14.85 -4.36 -28.62
CA LEU A 69 -14.95 -3.35 -27.55
C LEU A 69 -15.25 -3.99 -26.19
N ASP A 70 -16.13 -4.98 -26.14
CA ASP A 70 -16.44 -5.72 -24.91
C ASP A 70 -15.21 -6.51 -24.42
N TYR A 71 -14.47 -7.14 -25.33
CA TYR A 71 -13.22 -7.83 -24.98
C TYR A 71 -12.17 -6.86 -24.39
N ILE A 72 -12.01 -5.69 -25.02
CA ILE A 72 -11.12 -4.63 -24.52
C ILE A 72 -11.60 -4.14 -23.14
N MET A 73 -12.91 -3.96 -22.94
CA MET A 73 -13.50 -3.56 -21.66
C MET A 73 -13.15 -4.56 -20.56
N VAL A 74 -13.39 -5.85 -20.79
CA VAL A 74 -13.12 -6.91 -19.81
C VAL A 74 -11.63 -6.95 -19.49
N LYS A 75 -10.75 -6.86 -20.49
CA LYS A 75 -9.30 -6.79 -20.26
C LYS A 75 -8.90 -5.57 -19.44
N ALA A 76 -9.42 -4.38 -19.78
CA ALA A 76 -9.12 -3.15 -19.06
C ALA A 76 -9.54 -3.25 -17.58
N VAL A 77 -10.75 -3.77 -17.32
CA VAL A 77 -11.25 -4.02 -15.97
C VAL A 77 -10.32 -4.98 -15.22
N VAL A 78 -9.99 -6.14 -15.81
CA VAL A 78 -9.09 -7.12 -15.18
C VAL A 78 -7.71 -6.52 -14.88
N THR A 79 -7.15 -5.73 -15.79
CA THR A 79 -5.85 -5.06 -15.60
C THR A 79 -5.91 -4.02 -14.48
N VAL A 80 -6.96 -3.20 -14.41
CA VAL A 80 -7.12 -2.21 -13.34
C VAL A 80 -7.32 -2.90 -11.99
N PHE A 81 -8.13 -3.96 -11.92
CA PHE A 81 -8.32 -4.73 -10.69
C PHE A 81 -7.05 -5.43 -10.23
N SER A 82 -6.25 -5.99 -11.14
CA SER A 82 -4.99 -6.64 -10.76
C SER A 82 -3.95 -5.62 -10.27
N TYR A 83 -3.87 -4.45 -10.91
CA TYR A 83 -3.03 -3.34 -10.44
C TYR A 83 -3.48 -2.83 -9.06
N ALA A 84 -4.78 -2.66 -8.85
CA ALA A 84 -5.36 -2.29 -7.56
C ALA A 84 -4.95 -3.26 -6.44
N LEU A 85 -5.07 -4.56 -6.71
CA LEU A 85 -4.71 -5.61 -5.77
C LEU A 85 -3.20 -5.57 -5.45
N PHE A 86 -2.36 -5.36 -6.46
CA PHE A 86 -0.93 -5.18 -6.28
C PHE A 86 -0.62 -3.97 -5.38
N CYS A 87 -1.23 -2.82 -5.64
CA CYS A 87 -1.07 -1.62 -4.82
C CYS A 87 -1.52 -1.83 -3.37
N LEU A 88 -2.62 -2.56 -3.14
CA LEU A 88 -3.11 -2.90 -1.81
C LEU A 88 -2.08 -3.75 -1.05
N ILE A 89 -1.60 -4.83 -1.66
CA ILE A 89 -0.58 -5.70 -1.07
C ILE A 89 0.68 -4.90 -0.76
N PHE A 90 1.13 -4.08 -1.71
CA PHE A 90 2.31 -3.21 -1.55
C PHE A 90 2.13 -2.23 -0.38
N SER A 91 0.97 -1.58 -0.27
CA SER A 91 0.66 -0.65 0.82
C SER A 91 0.71 -1.32 2.20
N ILE A 92 0.20 -2.55 2.31
CA ILE A 92 0.30 -3.34 3.55
C ILE A 92 1.77 -3.61 3.91
N VAL A 93 2.57 -4.06 2.93
CA VAL A 93 3.99 -4.35 3.16
C VAL A 93 4.75 -3.10 3.64
N VAL A 94 4.56 -1.96 2.96
CA VAL A 94 5.18 -0.69 3.34
C VAL A 94 4.71 -0.26 4.74
N SER A 95 3.41 -0.35 5.02
CA SER A 95 2.85 0.00 6.33
C SER A 95 3.48 -0.82 7.47
N HIS A 96 3.77 -2.10 7.24
CA HIS A 96 4.46 -2.94 8.21
C HIS A 96 5.94 -2.55 8.41
N ARG A 97 6.63 -2.19 7.33
CA ARG A 97 8.05 -1.76 7.36
C ARG A 97 8.26 -0.40 8.05
N ILE A 98 7.18 0.37 8.29
CA ILE A 98 7.23 1.65 9.01
C ILE A 98 6.73 1.50 10.46
N ALA A 99 5.56 0.90 10.66
CA ALA A 99 4.90 0.90 11.95
C ALA A 99 5.58 0.00 13.01
N GLY A 100 6.19 -1.12 12.59
CA GLY A 100 6.98 -1.96 13.50
C GLY A 100 8.16 -1.19 14.11
N PRO A 101 9.04 -0.61 13.27
CA PRO A 101 10.16 0.23 13.70
C PRO A 101 9.78 1.41 14.59
N MET A 102 8.63 2.05 14.31
CA MET A 102 8.16 3.20 15.09
C MET A 102 7.99 2.89 16.58
N LEU A 103 7.57 1.68 16.92
CA LEU A 103 7.41 1.27 18.32
C LEU A 103 8.73 1.02 19.01
N VAL A 104 9.71 0.48 18.28
CA VAL A 104 11.07 0.30 18.80
C VAL A 104 11.70 1.67 19.06
N ILE A 105 11.55 2.61 18.12
CA ILE A 105 12.00 4.00 18.26
C ILE A 105 11.34 4.67 19.46
N ASN A 106 10.01 4.63 19.59
CA ASN A 106 9.31 5.25 20.72
C ASN A 106 9.76 4.70 22.07
N ARG A 107 10.00 3.39 22.17
CA ARG A 107 10.52 2.79 23.41
C ARG A 107 11.97 3.19 23.66
N TYR A 108 12.80 3.31 22.61
CA TYR A 108 14.18 3.77 22.76
C TYR A 108 14.24 5.22 23.23
N ILE A 109 13.44 6.11 22.64
CA ILE A 109 13.30 7.50 23.10
C ILE A 109 12.90 7.57 24.58
N ARG A 110 11.95 6.72 25.03
CA ARG A 110 11.59 6.64 26.45
C ARG A 110 12.75 6.19 27.35
N ASP A 111 13.55 5.22 26.90
CA ASP A 111 14.76 4.82 27.65
C ASP A 111 15.75 5.98 27.78
N LEU A 112 15.98 6.74 26.70
CA LEU A 112 16.84 7.91 26.71
C LEU A 112 16.31 9.00 27.68
N ILE A 113 15.00 9.26 27.66
CA ILE A 113 14.34 10.20 28.59
C ILE A 113 14.51 9.74 30.04
N ASP A 114 14.35 8.44 30.31
CA ASP A 114 14.53 7.84 31.64
C ASP A 114 16.01 7.72 32.05
N GLY A 115 16.95 8.16 31.22
CA GLY A 115 18.39 8.10 31.47
C GLY A 115 18.97 6.68 31.46
N ARG A 116 18.29 5.73 30.82
CA ARG A 116 18.74 4.34 30.60
C ARG A 116 19.43 4.24 29.24
N PHE A 117 20.75 4.19 29.24
CA PHE A 117 21.55 4.27 28.02
C PHE A 117 22.27 2.96 27.62
N ASP A 118 22.03 1.86 28.33
CA ASP A 118 22.70 0.57 28.04
C ASP A 118 21.71 -0.50 27.55
N VAL A 119 20.61 -0.05 26.94
CA VAL A 119 19.61 -0.95 26.37
C VAL A 119 19.88 -1.12 24.88
N PRO A 120 20.47 -2.25 24.42
CA PRO A 120 20.75 -2.45 23.01
C PRO A 120 19.43 -2.51 22.23
N ARG A 121 19.23 -1.53 21.33
CA ARG A 121 18.09 -1.50 20.41
C ARG A 121 18.57 -1.25 18.99
N GLY A 122 17.95 -1.95 18.06
CA GLY A 122 18.25 -1.84 16.64
C GLY A 122 17.02 -2.18 15.82
N LEU A 123 17.00 -1.64 14.61
CA LEU A 123 16.00 -1.96 13.60
C LEU A 123 16.53 -3.06 12.68
N ARG A 124 15.63 -3.74 11.96
CA ARG A 124 16.05 -4.67 10.92
C ARG A 124 16.64 -3.90 9.75
N LYS A 125 17.57 -4.50 9.02
CA LYS A 125 18.21 -3.87 7.84
C LYS A 125 17.19 -3.42 6.78
N SER A 126 16.05 -4.09 6.71
CA SER A 126 14.96 -3.81 5.79
C SER A 126 13.97 -2.76 6.31
N ASP A 127 14.20 -2.13 7.45
CA ASP A 127 13.26 -1.17 8.02
C ASP A 127 13.56 0.24 7.50
N GLU A 128 12.51 0.99 7.14
CA GLU A 128 12.65 2.31 6.49
C GLU A 128 13.15 3.41 7.46
N LEU A 129 13.13 3.15 8.78
CA LEU A 129 13.50 4.13 9.81
C LEU A 129 14.90 3.91 10.39
N SER A 130 15.77 3.16 9.71
CA SER A 130 17.15 2.89 10.15
C SER A 130 17.95 4.16 10.42
N SER A 131 17.88 5.15 9.52
CA SER A 131 18.56 6.44 9.68
C SER A 131 18.13 7.19 10.95
N VAL A 132 16.84 7.13 11.30
CA VAL A 132 16.33 7.72 12.54
C VAL A 132 16.89 7.00 13.76
N MET A 133 16.98 5.67 13.72
CA MET A 133 17.58 4.88 14.80
C MET A 133 19.07 5.18 14.97
N ASP A 134 19.80 5.38 13.87
CA ASP A 134 21.22 5.70 13.92
C ASP A 134 21.47 7.08 14.55
N ASN A 135 20.68 8.09 14.19
CA ASN A 135 20.72 9.41 14.84
C ASN A 135 20.38 9.33 16.34
N LEU A 136 19.46 8.44 16.74
CA LEU A 136 19.13 8.25 18.16
C LEU A 136 20.27 7.59 18.95
N LYS A 137 21.04 6.69 18.33
CA LYS A 137 22.23 6.11 18.96
C LYS A 137 23.35 7.14 19.11
N GLU A 138 23.51 8.03 18.15
CA GLU A 138 24.44 9.16 18.28
C GLU A 138 24.02 10.08 19.43
N LEU A 139 22.72 10.39 19.52
CA LEU A 139 22.15 11.15 20.64
C LEU A 139 22.40 10.47 22.00
N GLU A 140 22.24 9.14 22.08
CA GLU A 140 22.56 8.37 23.28
C GLU A 140 24.01 8.58 23.72
N GLN A 141 24.98 8.55 22.79
CA GLN A 141 26.39 8.78 23.10
C GLN A 141 26.63 10.19 23.67
N VAL A 142 26.02 11.21 23.07
CA VAL A 142 26.12 12.61 23.56
C VAL A 142 25.51 12.75 24.96
N LEU A 143 24.36 12.12 25.21
CA LEU A 143 23.71 12.16 26.51
C LEU A 143 24.51 11.41 27.58
N LYS A 144 25.12 10.26 27.25
CA LYS A 144 26.04 9.55 28.15
C LYS A 144 27.22 10.43 28.56
N GLN A 145 27.83 11.13 27.61
CA GLN A 145 28.98 12.00 27.88
C GLN A 145 28.63 13.20 28.78
N LYS A 146 27.42 13.76 28.66
CA LYS A 146 26.98 14.88 29.50
C LYS A 146 26.56 14.50 30.92
N LYS A 147 26.20 13.23 31.15
CA LYS A 147 25.81 12.72 32.47
C LYS A 147 27.01 12.25 33.31
N SER A 148 28.10 11.86 32.64
CA SER A 148 29.37 11.49 33.28
C SER A 148 30.17 12.71 33.70
#